data_AF-A6SWS0-F1
#
_entry.id   AF-A6SWS0-F1
#
_cell.length_a   1.000
_cell.length_b   1.000
_cell.length_c   1.000
_cell.angle_alpha   90.00
_cell.angle_beta   90.00
_cell.angle_gamma   90.00
#
_symmetry.space_group_name_H-M   'P 1'
#
loop_
_entity.id
_entity.type
_entity.pdbx_description
1 polymer ?
#
loop_
_entity_poly.entity_id
_entity_poly.type
_entity_poly.pdbx_seq_one_letter_code
_entity_poly.pdbx_strand_id
1 'polypeptide(L)'
;MKLATSIITTLIVLSSSVFAEPKVLEFEKPILLQARKVLPFEVRPGTFFDLVLMNTNEMFVSAQLSSNIYDFYGNVAIPKGSQLFGSVTEKRGERIAIKWNSLQIPSLGTLKLDPPIFATMRDGSAGVTELKPGGMIGAINGESFIIPH
;
A
#
# COMPACT_ATOMS: atom_id res chain seq x y z
N MET A 1 -55.43 42.15 43.89
CA MET A 1 -56.42 41.53 42.98
C MET A 1 -56.23 42.09 41.58
N LYS A 2 -56.01 41.19 40.60
CA LYS A 2 -56.17 41.32 39.12
C LYS A 2 -55.42 42.48 38.41
N LEU A 3 -54.29 42.23 37.73
CA LEU A 3 -54.12 41.78 36.32
C LEU A 3 -54.55 42.80 35.26
N ALA A 4 -53.59 43.14 34.38
CA ALA A 4 -53.66 43.63 32.98
C ALA A 4 -52.61 44.75 32.81
N THR A 5 -51.72 44.81 31.82
CA THR A 5 -51.68 44.17 30.49
C THR A 5 -50.24 44.28 29.95
N SER A 6 -49.86 43.27 29.19
CA SER A 6 -48.65 43.13 28.35
C SER A 6 -48.52 44.28 27.32
N ILE A 7 -47.38 44.67 26.75
CA ILE A 7 -46.66 43.98 25.66
C ILE A 7 -45.29 44.68 25.43
N ILE A 8 -44.25 43.87 25.25
CA ILE A 8 -42.86 44.19 24.88
C ILE A 8 -42.75 44.33 23.34
N THR A 9 -41.97 45.29 22.82
CA THR A 9 -41.25 45.05 21.55
C THR A 9 -39.95 45.86 21.47
N THR A 10 -38.84 45.11 21.52
CA THR A 10 -37.45 45.52 21.30
C THR A 10 -37.11 45.38 19.82
N LEU A 11 -36.43 46.38 19.23
CA LEU A 11 -35.76 46.21 17.92
C LEU A 11 -34.51 47.09 17.86
N ILE A 12 -33.33 46.51 18.08
CA ILE A 12 -32.03 47.10 17.70
C ILE A 12 -31.29 46.03 16.90
N VAL A 13 -30.96 46.41 15.66
CA VAL A 13 -30.37 45.58 14.61
C VAL A 13 -28.91 45.27 14.94
N LEU A 14 -28.55 43.99 14.99
CA LEU A 14 -27.18 43.51 15.04
C LEU A 14 -26.57 43.58 13.64
N SER A 15 -25.54 44.41 13.45
CA SER A 15 -24.68 44.37 12.26
C SER A 15 -23.54 43.37 12.49
N SER A 16 -23.70 42.14 12.01
CA SER A 16 -22.60 41.17 11.89
C SER A 16 -21.98 41.26 10.50
N SER A 17 -20.87 42.01 10.39
CA SER A 17 -19.99 41.92 9.24
C SER A 17 -19.26 40.57 9.26
N VAL A 18 -19.61 39.68 8.33
CA VAL A 18 -18.83 38.46 8.06
C VAL A 18 -17.52 38.89 7.41
N PHE A 19 -16.46 39.00 8.19
CA PHE A 19 -15.10 39.02 7.65
C PHE A 19 -14.77 37.62 7.18
N ALA A 20 -14.89 37.37 5.88
CA ALA A 20 -14.25 36.21 5.27
C ALA A 20 -12.75 36.46 5.25
N GLU A 21 -11.97 35.61 5.93
CA GLU A 21 -10.51 35.67 5.85
C GLU A 21 -10.05 35.49 4.40
N PRO A 22 -9.08 36.30 3.91
CA PRO A 22 -8.58 36.17 2.55
C PRO A 22 -7.95 34.78 2.40
N LYS A 23 -8.51 33.99 1.48
CA LYS A 23 -7.98 32.66 1.12
C LYS A 23 -6.60 32.87 0.48
N VAL A 24 -5.55 32.66 1.27
CA VAL A 24 -4.17 32.67 0.78
C VAL A 24 -4.07 31.58 -0.28
N LEU A 25 -3.73 31.96 -1.52
CA LEU A 25 -3.40 31.01 -2.57
C LEU A 25 -2.10 30.33 -2.16
N GLU A 26 -2.18 29.15 -1.56
CA GLU A 26 -1.00 28.32 -1.32
C GLU A 26 -0.43 27.93 -2.69
N PHE A 27 0.72 28.48 -3.03
CA PHE A 27 1.46 28.06 -4.22
C PHE A 27 1.90 26.62 -4.01
N GLU A 28 1.39 25.72 -4.84
CA GLU A 28 1.83 24.33 -4.87
C GLU A 28 3.34 24.32 -5.18
N LYS A 29 4.11 23.62 -4.35
CA LYS A 29 5.57 23.54 -4.53
C LYS A 29 5.86 22.91 -5.90
N PRO A 30 6.85 23.43 -6.65
CA PRO A 30 7.19 22.87 -7.95
C PRO A 30 7.61 21.40 -7.82
N ILE A 31 7.07 20.56 -8.70
CA ILE A 31 7.46 19.16 -8.82
C ILE A 31 8.82 19.10 -9.51
N LEU A 32 9.83 18.60 -8.80
CA LEU A 32 11.18 18.42 -9.35
C LEU A 32 11.34 17.00 -9.88
N LEU A 33 11.83 16.87 -11.11
CA LEU A 33 12.24 15.58 -11.66
C LEU A 33 13.50 15.11 -10.92
N GLN A 34 13.40 13.98 -10.22
CA GLN A 34 14.57 13.31 -9.64
C GLN A 34 15.06 12.23 -10.62
N ALA A 35 16.06 12.59 -11.42
CA ALA A 35 16.73 11.63 -12.29
C ALA A 35 17.60 10.70 -11.44
N ARG A 36 17.31 9.40 -11.51
CA ARG A 36 18.01 8.34 -10.79
C ARG A 36 18.62 7.37 -11.78
N LYS A 37 19.87 6.97 -11.55
CA LYS A 37 20.49 5.85 -12.27
C LYS A 37 19.90 4.53 -11.75
N VAL A 38 19.32 3.75 -12.66
CA VAL A 38 18.87 2.38 -12.37
C VAL A 38 20.08 1.46 -12.33
N LEU A 39 20.08 0.51 -11.41
CA LEU A 39 21.17 -0.48 -11.26
C LEU A 39 20.74 -1.84 -11.84
N PRO A 40 21.68 -2.66 -12.34
CA PRO A 40 21.37 -4.04 -12.73
C PRO A 40 20.76 -4.82 -11.57
N PHE A 41 19.81 -5.70 -11.88
CA PHE A 41 19.08 -6.55 -10.93
C PHE A 41 18.28 -5.80 -9.86
N GLU A 42 17.99 -4.54 -10.13
CA GLU A 42 17.12 -3.74 -9.30
C GLU A 42 15.65 -4.02 -9.59
N VAL A 43 14.91 -4.40 -8.55
CA VAL A 43 13.44 -4.48 -8.58
C VAL A 43 12.88 -3.10 -8.25
N ARG A 44 12.15 -2.50 -9.19
CA ARG A 44 11.64 -1.13 -9.06
C ARG A 44 10.36 -1.05 -8.21
N PRO A 45 10.04 0.12 -7.64
CA PRO A 45 8.71 0.38 -7.10
C PRO A 45 7.64 0.16 -8.17
N GLY A 46 6.48 -0.35 -7.74
CA GLY A 46 5.37 -0.68 -8.63
C GLY A 46 5.51 -2.03 -9.36
N THR A 47 6.62 -2.74 -9.19
CA THR A 47 6.77 -4.09 -9.77
C THR A 47 5.74 -5.03 -9.16
N PHE A 48 4.96 -5.69 -10.01
CA PHE A 48 3.94 -6.65 -9.62
C PHE A 48 4.50 -8.07 -9.56
N PHE A 49 4.17 -8.79 -8.50
CA PHE A 49 4.58 -10.16 -8.23
C PHE A 49 3.33 -11.02 -8.35
N ASP A 50 3.25 -11.88 -9.38
CA ASP A 50 2.14 -12.85 -9.51
C ASP A 50 2.47 -14.09 -8.68
N LEU A 51 1.67 -14.34 -7.64
CA LEU A 51 1.95 -15.29 -6.57
C LEU A 51 0.90 -16.39 -6.49
N VAL A 52 1.35 -17.61 -6.17
CA VAL A 52 0.50 -18.74 -5.82
C VAL A 52 0.69 -19.05 -4.35
N LEU A 53 -0.38 -18.98 -3.55
CA LEU A 53 -0.35 -19.32 -2.13
C LEU A 53 0.00 -20.80 -1.95
N MET A 54 0.99 -21.08 -1.09
CA MET A 54 1.47 -22.43 -0.80
C MET A 54 1.03 -22.87 0.59
N ASN A 55 1.30 -22.04 1.60
CA ASN A 55 0.84 -22.21 2.97
C ASN A 55 0.02 -21.00 3.38
N THR A 56 -1.11 -21.24 4.04
CA THR A 56 -2.09 -20.22 4.41
C THR A 56 -2.36 -20.18 5.92
N ASN A 57 -1.46 -20.73 6.74
CA ASN A 57 -1.51 -20.52 8.18
C ASN A 57 -1.32 -19.04 8.50
N GLU A 58 -2.23 -18.43 9.26
CA GLU A 58 -2.21 -16.98 9.50
C GLU A 58 -0.91 -16.48 10.15
N MET A 59 -0.28 -17.31 10.98
CA MET A 59 1.02 -17.01 11.61
C MET A 59 2.21 -17.16 10.65
N PHE A 60 2.05 -17.98 9.61
CA PHE A 60 3.09 -18.28 8.63
C PHE A 60 2.47 -18.57 7.27
N VAL A 61 2.42 -17.53 6.44
CA VAL A 61 1.94 -17.61 5.07
C VAL A 61 3.16 -17.72 4.15
N SER A 62 3.07 -18.59 3.14
CA SER A 62 4.07 -18.64 2.07
C SER A 62 3.41 -18.64 0.71
N ALA A 63 4.06 -18.01 -0.25
CA ALA A 63 3.63 -17.97 -1.64
C ALA A 63 4.81 -18.13 -2.59
N GLN A 64 4.56 -18.69 -3.76
CA GLN A 64 5.56 -18.90 -4.79
C GLN A 64 5.33 -17.93 -5.96
N LEU A 65 6.41 -17.35 -6.48
CA LEU A 65 6.40 -16.58 -7.72
C LEU A 65 6.05 -17.49 -8.91
N SER A 66 4.97 -17.14 -9.61
CA SER A 66 4.48 -17.86 -10.78
C SER A 66 5.21 -17.50 -12.08
N SER A 67 5.90 -16.35 -12.09
CA SER A 67 6.65 -15.80 -13.22
C SER A 67 7.99 -15.21 -12.77
N ASN A 68 8.91 -15.04 -13.72
CA ASN A 68 10.16 -14.33 -13.49
C ASN A 68 9.89 -12.84 -13.28
N ILE A 69 10.62 -12.22 -12.36
CA ILE A 69 10.70 -10.75 -12.24
C ILE A 69 11.94 -10.28 -12.96
N TYR A 70 11.76 -9.33 -13.86
CA TYR A 70 12.83 -8.77 -14.67
C TYR A 70 13.23 -7.38 -14.16
N ASP A 71 14.51 -7.07 -14.25
CA ASP A 71 14.99 -5.69 -14.06
C ASP A 71 14.73 -4.83 -15.31
N PHE A 72 15.15 -3.58 -15.26
CA PHE A 72 15.02 -2.64 -16.39
C PHE A 72 15.84 -3.06 -17.63
N TYR A 73 16.88 -3.86 -17.46
CA TYR A 73 17.79 -4.30 -18.51
C TYR A 73 17.36 -5.64 -19.14
N GLY A 74 16.27 -6.25 -18.65
CA GLY A 74 15.78 -7.55 -19.12
C GLY A 74 16.47 -8.75 -18.46
N ASN A 75 17.30 -8.54 -17.42
CA ASN A 75 17.85 -9.64 -16.65
C ASN A 75 16.78 -10.21 -15.71
N VAL A 76 16.83 -11.51 -15.46
CA VAL A 76 15.99 -12.14 -14.43
C VAL A 76 16.54 -11.77 -13.05
N ALA A 77 15.93 -10.76 -12.42
CA ALA A 77 16.27 -10.34 -11.06
C ALA A 77 15.79 -11.38 -10.03
N ILE A 78 14.54 -11.85 -10.17
CA ILE A 78 14.01 -12.90 -9.30
C ILE A 78 13.46 -14.02 -10.19
N PRO A 79 14.01 -15.25 -10.11
CA PRO A 79 13.51 -16.34 -10.91
C PRO A 79 12.15 -16.83 -10.42
N LYS A 80 11.33 -17.29 -11.36
CA LYS A 80 10.11 -18.06 -11.11
C LYS A 80 10.41 -19.19 -10.13
N GLY A 81 9.48 -19.47 -9.23
CA GLY A 81 9.63 -20.50 -8.22
C GLY A 81 10.24 -20.02 -6.91
N SER A 82 10.82 -18.81 -6.89
CA SER A 82 11.23 -18.13 -5.64
C SER A 82 10.03 -17.97 -4.70
N GLN A 83 10.28 -18.02 -3.39
CA GLN A 83 9.22 -18.07 -2.38
C GLN A 83 9.23 -16.83 -1.50
N LEU A 84 8.06 -16.24 -1.28
CA LEU A 84 7.87 -15.21 -0.27
C LEU A 84 7.32 -15.84 1.01
N PHE A 85 7.81 -15.35 2.14
CA PHE A 85 7.38 -15.75 3.46
C PHE A 85 6.92 -14.54 4.27
N GLY A 86 5.83 -14.71 5.00
CA GLY A 86 5.18 -13.63 5.69
C GLY A 86 4.16 -14.11 6.70
N SER A 87 3.32 -13.18 7.14
CA SER A 87 2.23 -13.45 8.07
C SER A 87 1.05 -12.54 7.78
N VAL A 88 -0.13 -12.96 8.24
CA VAL A 88 -1.29 -12.07 8.30
C VAL A 88 -1.04 -11.01 9.37
N THR A 89 -1.30 -9.74 9.05
CA THR A 89 -1.11 -8.63 10.00
C THR A 89 -2.42 -8.02 10.48
N GLU A 90 -3.44 -7.99 9.62
CA GLU A 90 -4.76 -7.45 9.94
C GLU A 90 -5.81 -8.20 9.13
N LYS A 91 -7.01 -8.35 9.71
CA LYS A 91 -8.21 -8.76 8.99
C LYS A 91 -9.31 -7.76 9.29
N ARG A 92 -9.79 -7.05 8.27
CA ARG A 92 -10.85 -6.03 8.38
C ARG A 92 -11.97 -6.36 7.39
N GLY A 93 -13.09 -6.84 7.92
CA GLY A 93 -14.19 -7.35 7.10
C GLY A 93 -13.72 -8.53 6.25
N GLU A 94 -13.90 -8.43 4.93
CA GLU A 94 -13.49 -9.45 3.96
C GLU A 94 -12.05 -9.29 3.47
N ARG A 95 -11.30 -8.27 3.94
CA ARG A 95 -9.93 -8.01 3.50
C ARG A 95 -8.92 -8.48 4.54
N ILE A 96 -7.95 -9.24 4.07
CA ILE A 96 -6.86 -9.81 4.84
C ILE A 96 -5.56 -9.17 4.36
N ALA A 97 -4.86 -8.48 5.26
CA ALA A 97 -3.54 -7.92 5.00
C ALA A 97 -2.48 -8.97 5.29
N ILE A 98 -1.66 -9.28 4.28
CA ILE A 98 -0.48 -10.16 4.42
C ILE A 98 0.75 -9.30 4.18
N LYS A 99 1.74 -9.44 5.06
CA LYS A 99 3.02 -8.77 4.98
C LYS A 99 4.12 -9.80 4.71
N TRP A 100 4.77 -9.70 3.55
CA TRP A 100 5.90 -10.51 3.14
C TRP A 100 7.20 -9.89 3.67
N ASN A 101 7.91 -10.62 4.52
CA ASN A 101 9.11 -10.14 5.19
C ASN A 101 10.39 -10.76 4.63
N SER A 102 10.28 -11.85 3.89
CA SER A 102 11.42 -12.57 3.35
C SER A 102 11.14 -13.10 1.96
N LEU A 103 12.19 -13.15 1.14
CA LEU A 103 12.22 -13.72 -0.20
C LEU A 103 13.31 -14.78 -0.27
N GLN A 104 12.96 -16.03 -0.52
CA GLN A 104 13.90 -17.10 -0.76
C GLN A 104 14.09 -17.29 -2.26
N ILE A 105 15.34 -17.16 -2.71
CA ILE A 105 15.77 -17.39 -4.07
C ILE A 105 16.65 -18.65 -4.08
N PRO A 106 16.33 -19.68 -4.90
CA PRO A 106 17.02 -20.98 -4.84
C PRO A 106 18.56 -20.91 -4.89
N SER A 107 19.14 -19.99 -5.65
CA SER A 107 20.59 -19.85 -5.82
C SER A 107 21.27 -18.92 -4.81
N LEU A 108 20.51 -18.11 -4.05
CA LEU A 108 21.06 -17.04 -3.20
C LEU A 108 20.68 -17.20 -1.73
N GLY A 109 19.73 -18.07 -1.42
CA GLY A 109 19.17 -18.23 -0.08
C GLY A 109 18.07 -17.22 0.21
N THR A 110 17.90 -16.88 1.49
CA THR A 110 16.79 -16.04 1.96
C THR A 110 17.24 -14.61 2.19
N LEU A 111 16.61 -13.69 1.47
CA LEU A 111 16.77 -12.25 1.62
C LEU A 111 15.67 -11.70 2.53
N LYS A 112 16.02 -10.76 3.41
CA LYS A 112 15.05 -9.97 4.17
C LYS A 112 14.49 -8.87 3.26
N LEU A 113 13.18 -8.70 3.28
CA LEU A 113 12.47 -7.59 2.63
C LEU A 113 12.30 -6.47 3.67
N ASP A 114 13.02 -5.37 3.47
CA ASP A 114 12.99 -4.19 4.33
C ASP A 114 13.02 -2.93 3.44
N PRO A 115 11.87 -2.27 3.20
CA PRO A 115 10.57 -2.54 3.81
C PRO A 115 9.94 -3.86 3.32
N PRO A 116 8.98 -4.41 4.08
CA PRO A 116 8.21 -5.57 3.65
C PRO A 116 7.33 -5.26 2.44
N ILE A 117 6.94 -6.29 1.70
CA ILE A 117 6.01 -6.18 0.58
C ILE A 117 4.62 -6.60 1.06
N PHE A 118 3.57 -5.88 0.67
CA PHE A 118 2.19 -6.23 1.01
C PHE A 118 1.52 -7.02 -0.10
N ALA A 119 0.72 -8.00 0.30
CA ALA A 119 -0.13 -8.72 -0.65
C ALA A 119 -1.27 -7.84 -1.16
N THR A 120 -1.63 -8.11 -2.41
CA THR A 120 -2.76 -7.54 -3.12
C THR A 120 -3.59 -8.65 -3.74
N MET A 121 -4.78 -8.32 -4.19
CA MET A 121 -5.47 -9.12 -5.20
C MET A 121 -4.69 -9.06 -6.53
N ARG A 122 -5.08 -9.91 -7.48
CA ARG A 122 -4.44 -9.96 -8.81
C ARG A 122 -4.65 -8.69 -9.63
N ASP A 123 -5.69 -7.93 -9.32
CA ASP A 123 -5.98 -6.63 -9.93
C ASP A 123 -5.20 -5.47 -9.29
N GLY A 124 -4.36 -5.75 -8.28
CA GLY A 124 -3.60 -4.75 -7.54
C GLY A 124 -4.36 -4.10 -6.37
N SER A 125 -5.64 -4.45 -6.14
CA SER A 125 -6.38 -3.95 -4.97
C SER A 125 -5.77 -4.45 -3.66
N ALA A 126 -5.73 -3.59 -2.64
CA ALA A 126 -5.04 -3.89 -1.39
C ALA A 126 -5.65 -5.08 -0.62
N GLY A 127 -4.77 -5.89 -0.02
CA GLY A 127 -5.15 -7.09 0.73
C GLY A 127 -5.67 -8.22 -0.14
N VAL A 128 -6.02 -9.33 0.48
CA VAL A 128 -6.61 -10.51 -0.18
C VAL A 128 -7.98 -10.82 0.42
N THR A 129 -8.88 -11.44 -0.35
CA THR A 129 -10.22 -11.80 0.13
C THR A 129 -10.32 -13.23 0.64
N GLU A 130 -9.41 -14.11 0.21
CA GLU A 130 -9.40 -15.52 0.58
C GLU A 130 -7.96 -16.02 0.77
N LEU A 131 -7.76 -16.86 1.79
CA LEU A 131 -6.51 -17.55 2.07
C LEU A 131 -6.68 -19.04 1.80
N LYS A 132 -6.47 -19.44 0.55
CA LYS A 132 -6.58 -20.82 0.10
C LYS A 132 -5.29 -21.29 -0.57
N PRO A 133 -4.75 -22.48 -0.22
CA PRO A 133 -3.62 -23.06 -0.94
C PRO A 133 -3.94 -23.23 -2.43
N GLY A 134 -2.99 -22.90 -3.29
CA GLY A 134 -3.16 -22.81 -4.75
C GLY A 134 -3.88 -21.54 -5.23
N GLY A 135 -4.37 -20.69 -4.33
CA GLY A 135 -4.99 -19.41 -4.67
C GLY A 135 -3.98 -18.45 -5.28
N MET A 136 -4.38 -17.76 -6.35
CA MET A 136 -3.54 -16.77 -7.02
C MET A 136 -3.80 -15.37 -6.47
N ILE A 137 -2.74 -14.69 -6.06
CA ILE A 137 -2.76 -13.33 -5.50
C ILE A 137 -1.62 -12.51 -6.08
N GLY A 138 -1.61 -11.21 -5.79
CA GLY A 138 -0.54 -10.31 -6.16
C GLY A 138 0.30 -9.87 -4.97
N ALA A 139 1.41 -9.21 -5.27
CA ALA A 139 2.05 -8.27 -4.36
C ALA A 139 2.66 -7.15 -5.20
N ILE A 140 2.65 -5.92 -4.68
CA ILE A 140 3.26 -4.78 -5.36
C ILE A 140 4.38 -4.25 -4.49
N ASN A 141 5.57 -4.19 -5.07
CA ASN A 141 6.73 -3.65 -4.39
C ASN A 141 6.62 -2.14 -4.22
N GLY A 142 6.82 -1.63 -2.99
CA GLY A 142 6.71 -0.21 -2.67
C GLY A 142 8.02 0.56 -2.88
N GLU A 143 9.17 -0.08 -2.71
CA GLU A 143 10.49 0.59 -2.72
C GLU A 143 11.50 -0.18 -3.56
N SER A 144 12.45 0.51 -4.19
CA SER A 144 13.48 -0.21 -4.95
C SER A 144 14.42 -0.98 -4.04
N PHE A 145 14.71 -2.22 -4.41
CA PHE A 145 15.77 -3.02 -3.80
C PHE A 145 16.54 -3.80 -4.86
N ILE A 146 17.78 -4.17 -4.55
CA ILE A 146 18.68 -4.85 -5.48
C ILE A 146 18.81 -6.31 -5.03
N ILE A 147 18.66 -7.23 -5.98
CA ILE A 147 18.95 -8.64 -5.74
C ILE A 147 20.47 -8.85 -5.86
N PRO A 148 21.13 -9.50 -4.88
CA PRO A 148 22.53 -9.90 -5.03
C PRO A 148 22.67 -10.93 -6.16
N HIS A 149 23.68 -10.83 -7.01
CA HIS A 149 23.96 -11.79 -8.08
C HIS A 149 25.44 -12.16 -8.12
#